data_AF-A0A6L9M6R5-F1
#
_entry.id   AF-A0A6L9M6R5-F1
#
_cell.length_a   1.000
_cell.length_b   1.000
_cell.length_c   1.000
_cell.angle_alpha   90.00
_cell.angle_beta   90.00
_cell.angle_gamma   90.00
#
_symmetry.space_group_name_H-M   'P 1'
#
loop_
_entity.id
_entity.type
_entity.pdbx_description
1 polymer ?
#
loop_
_entity_poly.entity_id
_entity_poly.type
_entity_poly.pdbx_seq_one_letter_code
_entity_poly.pdbx_strand_id
1 'polypeptide(L)'
;MKRLEITGSGGGGGGGGGGHTPIEAANDLRSKATTRGLGVLSEGEIFGLVAGAKSIYFDNTPLEDENGILNFEGVTWWERKGTPDQEYIPGFPAIESETNVNAQVVHDTPVTRTIVNPDVDAVRVRVQLPQGLMQQEEDGDLVKYSVDIAFDVRASGGDWIERVSDTITGKTMSPYERAYRIDLTGSAPWDIRMRRVSEDTESSKIRDEVSFSAFTAIIDAKLIYPDTAVMGLAIDAEKFGNAIPSVSFDIKGIKVQVPSNYDPETREFAGLWDGTFKLAWTDNPAWCVYDMMRNDRYGLGLTAVDKWAMYEIAQYCDELVPDGFGGMEPRFRLNCVLQTREDAYHVVNTLISVCRGLCFWGSGTVTFSQDKPDTPTHVVAPANVENGDFQYQGTGLSARHTAVLVTWNDPEDGYKPTVEVVEHAEGMARYGWNPTDVVAFGCTSRGQAYRVGKWILDTEQSETETVSFVAGLDFADAQPGNLIEVADPAVAGVRMGGRLKSASVSQVVLDAPIIIDEGEGYVLTVVLPDKTVFDARVVNAPGETDTLDLSEPLPQIPKSGAMWVVSATNVEPRVFRVLSNREADLHKYEISAIERDDTKFARVEQNIKFDPKPTSLIPSGPIPKPTAPAIDEYL
;
A
#
# COMPACT_ATOMS: atom_id res chain seq x y z
N MET A 1 1.03 -15.84 67.01
CA MET A 1 0.90 -15.47 68.44
C MET A 1 -0.46 -15.96 68.93
N LYS A 2 -0.44 -16.80 69.98
CA LYS A 2 -1.51 -17.19 70.93
C LYS A 2 -3.00 -17.24 70.48
N ARG A 3 -3.46 -18.49 70.33
CA ARG A 3 -4.64 -19.17 70.95
C ARG A 3 -5.60 -18.30 71.79
N LEU A 4 -6.91 -18.48 71.55
CA LEU A 4 -7.95 -18.48 72.58
C LEU A 4 -8.88 -19.66 72.32
N GLU A 5 -8.66 -20.74 73.09
CA GLU A 5 -9.63 -21.79 73.34
C GLU A 5 -10.66 -21.26 74.35
N ILE A 6 -11.94 -21.40 74.04
CA ILE A 6 -13.00 -21.38 75.03
C ILE A 6 -13.59 -22.79 75.05
N THR A 7 -13.33 -23.50 76.14
CA THR A 7 -13.97 -24.76 76.50
C THR A 7 -15.23 -24.46 77.31
N GLY A 8 -16.36 -25.02 76.88
CA GLY A 8 -17.60 -25.11 77.65
C GLY A 8 -18.09 -26.55 77.61
N SER A 9 -18.01 -27.23 78.75
CA SER A 9 -18.44 -28.61 78.98
C SER A 9 -19.92 -28.69 79.36
N GLY A 10 -20.67 -29.63 78.80
CA GLY A 10 -21.91 -30.09 79.45
C GLY A 10 -22.90 -30.82 78.56
N GLY A 11 -23.03 -32.14 78.77
CA GLY A 11 -24.28 -32.88 78.58
C GLY A 11 -24.47 -33.55 77.21
N GLY A 12 -24.24 -34.87 77.17
CA GLY A 12 -24.45 -35.69 75.98
C GLY A 12 -25.93 -35.94 75.64
N GLY A 13 -26.14 -36.36 74.40
CA GLY A 13 -27.39 -36.95 73.95
C GLY A 13 -27.58 -36.85 72.44
N GLY A 14 -27.47 -38.00 71.74
CA GLY A 14 -28.07 -38.21 70.43
C GLY A 14 -27.16 -37.96 69.22
N GLY A 15 -26.76 -39.05 68.55
CA GLY A 15 -26.26 -38.96 67.19
C GLY A 15 -27.38 -38.67 66.18
N GLY A 16 -27.03 -38.02 65.08
CA GLY A 16 -27.88 -37.93 63.90
C GLY A 16 -27.68 -36.65 63.08
N GLY A 17 -27.15 -36.80 61.86
CA GLY A 17 -27.26 -35.80 60.78
C GLY A 17 -26.05 -34.86 60.65
N GLY A 18 -25.21 -35.09 59.64
CA GLY A 18 -24.28 -34.06 59.16
C GLY A 18 -25.09 -32.91 58.60
N GLY A 19 -25.07 -31.76 59.28
CA GLY A 19 -25.70 -30.53 58.80
C GLY A 19 -24.88 -29.94 57.66
N HIS A 20 -25.50 -29.80 56.49
CA HIS A 20 -24.98 -29.01 55.38
C HIS A 20 -24.85 -27.55 55.82
N THR A 21 -23.71 -26.90 55.51
CA THR A 21 -23.54 -25.46 55.72
C THR A 21 -23.92 -24.77 54.42
N PRO A 22 -24.97 -23.92 54.39
CA PRO A 22 -25.43 -23.28 53.18
C PRO A 22 -24.31 -22.56 52.43
N ILE A 23 -24.19 -22.83 51.12
CA ILE A 23 -23.23 -22.23 50.22
C ILE A 23 -23.95 -21.19 49.36
N GLU A 24 -23.44 -19.97 49.35
CA GLU A 24 -23.92 -18.91 48.47
C GLU A 24 -23.12 -18.89 47.18
N ALA A 25 -23.76 -19.15 46.03
CA ALA A 25 -23.13 -18.97 44.73
C ALA A 25 -22.72 -17.49 44.53
N ALA A 26 -21.62 -17.28 43.80
CA ALA A 26 -21.16 -15.93 43.49
C ALA A 26 -22.20 -15.18 42.63
N ASN A 27 -22.33 -13.86 42.86
CA ASN A 27 -23.12 -13.03 41.97
C ASN A 27 -22.40 -12.88 40.62
N ASP A 28 -23.02 -13.31 39.54
CA ASP A 28 -22.43 -13.35 38.19
C ASP A 28 -23.23 -12.58 37.13
N LEU A 29 -24.44 -12.12 37.47
CA LEU A 29 -25.22 -11.19 36.64
C LEU A 29 -24.75 -9.75 36.84
N ARG A 30 -24.20 -9.14 35.79
CA ARG A 30 -23.84 -7.71 35.73
C ARG A 30 -24.60 -7.04 34.59
N SER A 31 -24.96 -5.76 34.78
CA SER A 31 -25.68 -5.03 33.73
C SER A 31 -24.87 -4.96 32.44
N LYS A 32 -25.47 -5.38 31.33
CA LYS A 32 -24.85 -5.29 30.00
C LYS A 32 -24.89 -3.85 29.49
N ALA A 33 -23.72 -3.27 29.25
CA ALA A 33 -23.59 -2.02 28.50
C ALA A 33 -23.01 -2.35 27.11
N THR A 34 -23.51 -1.71 26.05
CA THR A 34 -22.97 -1.85 24.69
C THR A 34 -22.25 -0.56 24.33
N THR A 35 -20.98 -0.67 23.95
CA THR A 35 -20.19 0.45 23.43
C THR A 35 -20.32 0.52 21.92
N ARG A 36 -20.45 1.72 21.38
CA ARG A 36 -20.58 1.96 19.93
C ARG A 36 -19.51 2.94 19.48
N GLY A 37 -18.76 2.60 18.42
CA GLY A 37 -17.78 3.47 17.77
C GLY A 37 -18.00 3.57 16.26
N LEU A 38 -17.78 4.76 15.69
CA LEU A 38 -17.78 4.99 14.25
C LEU A 38 -16.40 5.53 13.87
N GLY A 39 -15.73 4.88 12.92
CA GLY A 39 -14.42 5.27 12.40
C GLY A 39 -14.48 5.59 10.91
N VAL A 40 -13.73 6.61 10.49
CA VAL A 40 -13.48 6.89 9.06
C VAL A 40 -12.31 6.03 8.62
N LEU A 41 -12.48 5.30 7.52
CA LEU A 41 -11.43 4.48 6.92
C LEU A 41 -10.71 5.22 5.79
N SER A 42 -11.46 5.93 4.95
CA SER A 42 -10.90 6.58 3.77
C SER A 42 -11.84 7.64 3.20
N GLU A 43 -11.29 8.65 2.53
CA GLU A 43 -12.02 9.54 1.64
C GLU A 43 -11.92 8.94 0.22
N GLY A 44 -13.04 8.53 -0.35
CA GLY A 44 -13.14 7.78 -1.60
C GLY A 44 -13.83 6.43 -1.44
N GLU A 45 -14.32 5.87 -2.55
CA GLU A 45 -14.91 4.54 -2.57
C GLU A 45 -13.82 3.48 -2.40
N ILE A 46 -13.91 2.65 -1.37
CA ILE A 46 -12.99 1.53 -1.14
C ILE A 46 -13.56 0.21 -1.68
N PHE A 47 -12.70 -0.79 -1.89
CA PHE A 47 -13.16 -2.13 -2.20
C PHE A 47 -13.82 -2.80 -0.97
N GLY A 48 -13.22 -2.61 0.21
CA GLY A 48 -13.76 -3.05 1.50
C GLY A 48 -12.85 -4.04 2.23
N LEU A 49 -13.39 -4.71 3.25
CA LEU A 49 -12.71 -5.74 4.02
C LEU A 49 -12.20 -6.88 3.12
N VAL A 50 -10.95 -7.30 3.34
CA VAL A 50 -10.30 -8.35 2.53
C VAL A 50 -11.02 -9.69 2.65
N ALA A 51 -11.41 -10.06 3.87
CA ALA A 51 -11.97 -11.37 4.21
C ALA A 51 -13.11 -11.27 5.24
N GLY A 52 -13.96 -10.24 5.14
CA GLY A 52 -15.12 -10.06 6.02
C GLY A 52 -14.73 -9.93 7.49
N ALA A 53 -15.36 -10.70 8.38
CA ALA A 53 -15.09 -10.64 9.82
C ALA A 53 -13.64 -11.00 10.20
N LYS A 54 -12.96 -11.83 9.39
CA LYS A 54 -11.55 -12.20 9.60
C LYS A 54 -10.60 -11.01 9.48
N SER A 55 -11.05 -9.95 8.80
CA SER A 55 -10.29 -8.72 8.61
C SER A 55 -10.53 -7.67 9.70
N ILE A 56 -11.30 -7.96 10.75
CA ILE A 56 -11.53 -7.07 11.88
C ILE A 56 -10.72 -7.57 13.06
N TYR A 57 -9.83 -6.75 13.61
CA TYR A 57 -8.92 -7.15 14.68
C TYR A 57 -9.18 -6.36 15.96
N PHE A 58 -9.19 -7.07 17.08
CA PHE A 58 -9.21 -6.50 18.43
C PHE A 58 -7.89 -6.86 19.11
N ASP A 59 -7.07 -5.86 19.43
CA ASP A 59 -5.72 -6.05 20.00
C ASP A 59 -4.88 -7.08 19.20
N ASN A 60 -4.93 -6.96 17.86
CA ASN A 60 -4.30 -7.85 16.87
C ASN A 60 -4.86 -9.28 16.81
N THR A 61 -5.96 -9.58 17.51
CA THR A 61 -6.67 -10.87 17.38
C THR A 61 -7.84 -10.71 16.41
N PRO A 62 -7.95 -11.52 15.35
CA PRO A 62 -9.05 -11.41 14.39
C PRO A 62 -10.39 -11.74 15.07
N LEU A 63 -11.47 -11.11 14.64
CA LEU A 63 -12.82 -11.33 15.15
C LEU A 63 -13.30 -12.76 14.86
N GLU A 64 -12.97 -13.26 13.67
CA GLU A 64 -13.25 -14.63 13.23
C GLU A 64 -11.92 -15.33 12.89
N ASP A 65 -11.76 -16.57 13.35
CA ASP A 65 -10.59 -17.38 13.05
C ASP A 65 -10.61 -17.96 11.62
N GLU A 66 -9.56 -18.69 11.23
CA GLU A 66 -9.48 -19.31 9.90
C GLU A 66 -10.60 -20.35 9.66
N ASN A 67 -11.11 -20.99 10.71
CA ASN A 67 -12.15 -22.02 10.67
C ASN A 67 -13.58 -21.46 10.68
N GLY A 68 -13.75 -20.15 10.79
CA GLY A 68 -15.06 -19.49 10.85
C GLY A 68 -15.65 -19.38 12.25
N ILE A 69 -14.85 -19.58 13.30
CA ILE A 69 -15.25 -19.46 14.70
C ILE A 69 -14.98 -18.03 15.17
N LEU A 70 -15.98 -17.39 15.77
CA LEU A 70 -15.83 -16.06 16.36
C LEU A 70 -14.98 -16.13 17.63
N ASN A 71 -13.86 -15.42 17.64
CA ASN A 71 -13.04 -15.22 18.84
C ASN A 71 -13.72 -14.28 19.85
N PHE A 72 -14.58 -13.37 19.36
CA PHE A 72 -15.35 -12.45 20.17
C PHE A 72 -16.84 -12.52 19.80
N GLU A 73 -17.67 -12.91 20.77
CA GLU A 73 -19.13 -12.88 20.63
C GLU A 73 -19.69 -11.50 21.01
N GLY A 74 -20.87 -11.15 20.49
CA GLY A 74 -21.53 -9.87 20.82
C GLY A 74 -20.92 -8.66 20.11
N VAL A 75 -20.27 -8.87 18.97
CA VAL A 75 -19.77 -7.82 18.07
C VAL A 75 -20.70 -7.69 16.88
N THR A 76 -21.20 -6.49 16.61
CA THR A 76 -21.91 -6.14 15.38
C THR A 76 -21.14 -5.05 14.65
N TRP A 77 -20.97 -5.19 13.33
CA TRP A 77 -20.26 -4.20 12.52
C TRP A 77 -21.07 -3.79 11.30
N TRP A 78 -20.83 -2.58 10.82
CA TRP A 78 -21.40 -2.04 9.61
C TRP A 78 -20.30 -1.45 8.75
N GLU A 79 -20.12 -2.02 7.56
CA GLU A 79 -19.22 -1.48 6.56
C GLU A 79 -19.99 -0.51 5.65
N ARG A 80 -19.41 0.66 5.40
CA ARG A 80 -19.80 1.54 4.31
C ARG A 80 -18.60 1.82 3.45
N LYS A 81 -18.72 1.50 2.16
CA LYS A 81 -17.60 1.51 1.23
C LYS A 81 -17.30 2.89 0.65
N GLY A 82 -18.02 3.94 1.03
CA GLY A 82 -17.81 5.27 0.46
C GLY A 82 -18.47 5.45 -0.91
N THR A 83 -19.57 4.76 -1.23
CA THR A 83 -20.34 5.10 -2.45
C THR A 83 -21.13 6.39 -2.25
N PRO A 84 -21.46 7.14 -3.32
CA PRO A 84 -22.27 8.35 -3.21
C PRO A 84 -23.66 8.09 -2.59
N ASP A 85 -24.22 6.91 -2.83
CA ASP A 85 -25.58 6.47 -2.49
C ASP A 85 -25.61 5.46 -1.33
N GLN A 86 -24.63 5.51 -0.43
CA GLN A 86 -24.54 4.59 0.70
C GLN A 86 -25.64 4.82 1.76
N GLU A 87 -26.10 3.73 2.38
CA GLU A 87 -27.09 3.79 3.46
C GLU A 87 -26.53 4.38 4.75
N TYR A 88 -27.38 4.96 5.60
CA TYR A 88 -26.96 5.39 6.94
C TYR A 88 -26.64 4.17 7.83
N ILE A 89 -25.88 4.37 8.90
CA ILE A 89 -25.64 3.33 9.91
C ILE A 89 -26.60 3.56 11.09
N PRO A 90 -27.50 2.59 11.39
CA PRO A 90 -28.44 2.72 12.51
C PRO A 90 -27.73 2.92 13.85
N GLY A 91 -28.20 3.88 14.65
CA GLY A 91 -27.79 4.04 16.04
C GLY A 91 -26.49 4.81 16.33
N PHE A 92 -26.00 5.67 15.42
CA PHE A 92 -24.74 6.42 15.55
C PHE A 92 -24.84 7.96 15.46
N PRO A 93 -26.02 8.55 15.26
CA PRO A 93 -26.62 9.46 16.26
C PRO A 93 -28.13 9.25 16.39
N ALA A 94 -28.73 9.51 17.56
CA ALA A 94 -30.16 9.27 17.78
C ALA A 94 -30.80 10.35 18.67
N ILE A 95 -32.04 10.72 18.36
CA ILE A 95 -32.92 11.42 19.30
C ILE A 95 -33.63 10.35 20.12
N GLU A 96 -33.39 10.35 21.42
CA GLU A 96 -33.93 9.36 22.36
C GLU A 96 -35.06 10.00 23.19
N SER A 97 -36.24 9.40 23.18
CA SER A 97 -37.38 9.79 24.03
C SER A 97 -37.80 8.61 24.89
N GLU A 98 -37.42 8.63 26.16
CA GLU A 98 -37.73 7.57 27.12
C GLU A 98 -39.14 7.72 27.72
N THR A 99 -39.85 6.59 27.83
CA THR A 99 -41.15 6.46 28.50
C THR A 99 -41.07 5.33 29.52
N ASN A 100 -41.33 5.66 30.78
CA ASN A 100 -41.40 4.68 31.85
C ASN A 100 -42.66 3.81 31.73
N VAL A 101 -42.50 2.51 31.94
CA VAL A 101 -43.55 1.50 31.86
C VAL A 101 -43.82 0.88 33.23
N ASN A 102 -42.77 0.49 33.95
CA ASN A 102 -42.78 -0.09 35.30
C ASN A 102 -43.88 -1.14 35.52
N ALA A 103 -44.03 -2.06 34.57
CA ALA A 103 -45.04 -3.11 34.62
C ALA A 103 -44.38 -4.49 34.75
N GLN A 104 -44.81 -5.27 35.72
CA GLN A 104 -44.41 -6.67 35.84
C GLN A 104 -44.92 -7.47 34.63
N VAL A 105 -44.08 -8.37 34.11
CA VAL A 105 -44.41 -9.28 33.01
C VAL A 105 -44.46 -10.69 33.55
N VAL A 106 -45.65 -11.30 33.51
CA VAL A 106 -45.90 -12.68 33.95
C VAL A 106 -46.22 -13.56 32.73
N HIS A 107 -46.05 -14.87 32.83
CA HIS A 107 -46.05 -15.82 31.70
C HIS A 107 -47.28 -15.67 30.79
N ASP A 108 -48.48 -15.56 31.37
CA ASP A 108 -49.73 -15.47 30.62
C ASP A 108 -50.25 -14.04 30.41
N THR A 109 -49.60 -13.02 31.01
CA THR A 109 -50.03 -11.62 30.91
C THR A 109 -48.90 -10.77 30.33
N PRO A 110 -48.81 -10.68 28.99
CA PRO A 110 -47.77 -9.91 28.35
C PRO A 110 -48.06 -8.40 28.43
N VAL A 111 -47.01 -7.58 28.42
CA VAL A 111 -47.13 -6.12 28.47
C VAL A 111 -46.92 -5.55 27.08
N THR A 112 -47.95 -4.86 26.56
CA THR A 112 -47.91 -4.20 25.25
C THR A 112 -47.87 -2.68 25.38
N ARG A 113 -47.07 -2.03 24.52
CA ARG A 113 -46.99 -0.57 24.37
C ARG A 113 -47.06 -0.18 22.91
N THR A 114 -47.82 0.87 22.62
CA THR A 114 -48.04 1.38 21.27
C THR A 114 -47.14 2.60 21.01
N ILE A 115 -46.43 2.57 19.89
CA ILE A 115 -45.57 3.63 19.39
C ILE A 115 -46.31 4.32 18.24
N VAL A 116 -46.73 5.56 18.47
CA VAL A 116 -47.57 6.33 17.53
C VAL A 116 -46.78 7.26 16.62
N ASN A 117 -45.56 7.63 17.01
CA ASN A 117 -44.75 8.56 16.23
C ASN A 117 -44.19 7.82 15.00
N PRO A 118 -44.57 8.21 13.76
CA PRO A 118 -44.10 7.57 12.53
C PRO A 118 -42.61 7.74 12.25
N ASP A 119 -41.96 8.70 12.91
CA ASP A 119 -40.54 8.99 12.70
C ASP A 119 -39.61 8.06 13.51
N VAL A 120 -40.17 7.17 14.36
CA VAL A 120 -39.38 6.26 15.21
C VAL A 120 -38.87 5.09 14.38
N ASP A 121 -37.56 4.92 14.34
CA ASP A 121 -36.90 3.82 13.60
C ASP A 121 -36.72 2.57 14.48
N ALA A 122 -36.53 2.74 15.79
CA ALA A 122 -36.34 1.63 16.72
C ALA A 122 -36.82 1.96 18.14
N VAL A 123 -36.99 0.93 18.97
CA VAL A 123 -37.27 1.09 20.39
C VAL A 123 -36.27 0.30 21.23
N ARG A 124 -35.67 0.96 22.22
CA ARG A 124 -34.85 0.30 23.23
C ARG A 124 -35.71 -0.03 24.44
N VAL A 125 -36.01 -1.30 24.64
CA VAL A 125 -36.78 -1.81 25.79
C VAL A 125 -35.83 -2.16 26.93
N ARG A 126 -36.07 -1.57 28.10
CA ARG A 126 -35.35 -1.83 29.34
C ARG A 126 -36.12 -2.85 30.17
N VAL A 127 -35.52 -4.01 30.34
CA VAL A 127 -35.96 -5.07 31.25
C VAL A 127 -35.26 -4.89 32.57
N GLN A 128 -36.01 -5.06 33.65
CA GLN A 128 -35.48 -5.00 34.99
C GLN A 128 -35.95 -6.21 35.81
N LEU A 129 -35.00 -6.82 36.53
CA LEU A 129 -35.24 -7.79 37.59
C LEU A 129 -35.10 -7.05 38.92
N PRO A 130 -36.19 -6.47 39.47
CA PRO A 130 -36.10 -5.51 40.57
C PRO A 130 -35.56 -6.11 41.87
N GLN A 131 -35.78 -7.41 42.10
CA GLN A 131 -35.33 -8.12 43.31
C GLN A 131 -34.07 -8.99 43.09
N GLY A 132 -33.46 -8.87 41.90
CA GLY A 132 -32.40 -9.77 41.42
C GLY A 132 -32.93 -11.10 40.88
N LEU A 133 -32.04 -12.06 40.68
CA LEU A 133 -32.33 -13.41 40.14
C LEU A 133 -31.65 -14.45 41.02
N MET A 134 -32.39 -15.40 41.59
CA MET A 134 -31.80 -16.46 42.42
C MET A 134 -32.82 -17.55 42.74
N GLN A 135 -32.32 -18.73 43.10
CA GLN A 135 -33.11 -19.77 43.75
C GLN A 135 -32.43 -20.19 45.06
N GLN A 136 -33.22 -20.34 46.11
CA GLN A 136 -32.82 -20.96 47.37
C GLN A 136 -33.27 -22.43 47.39
N GLU A 137 -32.32 -23.35 47.52
CA GLU A 137 -32.60 -24.78 47.60
C GLU A 137 -33.09 -25.21 49.01
N GLU A 138 -33.53 -26.46 49.17
CA GLU A 138 -34.06 -26.96 50.44
C GLU A 138 -33.00 -27.08 51.55
N ASP A 139 -31.75 -27.19 51.16
CA ASP A 139 -30.57 -27.23 52.04
C ASP A 139 -30.04 -25.84 52.41
N GLY A 140 -30.67 -24.78 51.89
CA GLY A 140 -30.35 -23.38 52.16
C GLY A 140 -29.40 -22.74 51.15
N ASP A 141 -28.88 -23.49 50.18
CA ASP A 141 -27.94 -22.99 49.17
C ASP A 141 -28.60 -21.96 48.24
N LEU A 142 -27.85 -20.92 47.88
CA LEU A 142 -28.31 -19.91 46.93
C LEU A 142 -27.66 -20.17 45.58
N VAL A 143 -28.45 -20.63 44.62
CA VAL A 143 -28.01 -21.06 43.29
C VAL A 143 -28.53 -20.14 42.20
N LYS A 144 -27.99 -20.33 40.98
CA LYS A 144 -28.40 -19.61 39.78
C LYS A 144 -29.82 -20.00 39.37
N TYR A 145 -30.54 -19.05 38.78
CA TYR A 145 -31.85 -19.28 38.20
C TYR A 145 -31.89 -18.74 36.76
N SER A 146 -32.91 -19.12 35.98
CA SER A 146 -33.08 -18.71 34.59
C SER A 146 -34.49 -18.22 34.34
N VAL A 147 -34.63 -17.15 33.56
CA VAL A 147 -35.91 -16.64 33.09
C VAL A 147 -35.86 -16.38 31.60
N ASP A 148 -36.86 -16.87 30.88
CA ASP A 148 -36.97 -16.71 29.43
C ASP A 148 -37.92 -15.55 29.10
N ILE A 149 -37.49 -14.66 28.19
CA ILE A 149 -38.26 -13.51 27.74
C ILE A 149 -38.25 -13.41 26.22
N ALA A 150 -39.31 -12.83 25.65
CA ALA A 150 -39.42 -12.56 24.24
C ALA A 150 -40.06 -11.19 23.96
N PHE A 151 -39.68 -10.59 22.85
CA PHE A 151 -40.23 -9.34 22.34
C PHE A 151 -40.82 -9.54 20.96
N ASP A 152 -42.09 -9.20 20.82
CA ASP A 152 -42.80 -9.19 19.55
C ASP A 152 -43.11 -7.77 19.11
N VAL A 153 -43.09 -7.54 17.80
CA VAL A 153 -43.51 -6.28 17.18
C VAL A 153 -44.56 -6.57 16.13
N ARG A 154 -45.60 -5.73 16.06
CA ARG A 154 -46.52 -5.66 14.92
C ARG A 154 -46.67 -4.22 14.44
N ALA A 155 -46.74 -4.04 13.13
CA ALA A 155 -47.25 -2.80 12.54
C ALA A 155 -48.79 -2.80 12.59
N SER A 156 -49.42 -1.63 12.48
CA SER A 156 -50.88 -1.46 12.62
C SER A 156 -51.69 -2.48 11.79
N GLY A 157 -52.39 -3.39 12.48
CA GLY A 157 -53.24 -4.42 11.85
C GLY A 157 -52.49 -5.61 11.25
N GLY A 158 -51.17 -5.69 11.42
CA GLY A 158 -50.34 -6.82 11.01
C GLY A 158 -50.20 -7.91 12.07
N ASP A 159 -49.54 -9.00 11.69
CA ASP A 159 -49.24 -10.12 12.58
C ASP A 159 -48.13 -9.77 13.58
N TRP A 160 -48.15 -10.44 14.74
CA TRP A 160 -47.06 -10.37 15.71
C TRP A 160 -45.83 -11.10 15.18
N ILE A 161 -44.71 -10.40 15.07
CA ILE A 161 -43.42 -10.95 14.67
C ILE A 161 -42.49 -10.92 15.88
N GLU A 162 -42.03 -12.08 16.33
CA GLU A 162 -40.99 -12.16 17.36
C GLU A 162 -39.69 -11.58 16.79
N ARG A 163 -39.13 -10.57 17.47
CA ARG A 163 -37.91 -9.87 17.07
C ARG A 163 -36.70 -10.28 17.88
N VAL A 164 -36.90 -10.56 19.16
CA VAL A 164 -35.84 -10.92 20.10
C VAL A 164 -36.40 -11.96 21.07
N SER A 165 -35.64 -13.01 21.34
CA SER A 165 -35.88 -13.98 22.40
C SER A 165 -34.56 -14.19 23.15
N ASP A 166 -34.61 -14.22 24.48
CA ASP A 166 -33.41 -14.27 25.33
C ASP A 166 -33.70 -14.98 26.65
N THR A 167 -32.69 -15.69 27.16
CA THR A 167 -32.71 -16.35 28.46
C THR A 167 -31.75 -15.64 29.40
N ILE A 168 -32.27 -15.04 30.47
CA ILE A 168 -31.46 -14.41 31.51
C ILE A 168 -31.14 -15.48 32.57
N THR A 169 -29.90 -15.96 32.61
CA THR A 169 -29.42 -16.95 33.58
C THR A 169 -28.36 -16.35 34.49
N GLY A 170 -28.46 -16.62 35.79
CA GLY A 170 -27.40 -16.31 36.74
C GLY A 170 -27.94 -16.14 38.17
N LYS A 171 -27.08 -15.58 39.03
CA LYS A 171 -27.44 -15.21 40.40
C LYS A 171 -27.06 -13.75 40.69
N THR A 172 -27.99 -12.98 41.22
CA THR A 172 -27.74 -11.64 41.77
C THR A 172 -28.77 -11.30 42.85
N MET A 173 -28.31 -10.62 43.89
CA MET A 173 -29.15 -10.15 45.01
C MET A 173 -29.59 -8.69 44.86
N SER A 174 -29.06 -7.99 43.85
CA SER A 174 -29.33 -6.58 43.57
C SER A 174 -30.19 -6.43 42.31
N PRO A 175 -30.92 -5.30 42.14
CA PRO A 175 -31.64 -5.03 40.91
C PRO A 175 -30.74 -5.19 39.69
N TYR A 176 -31.23 -5.88 38.67
CA TYR A 176 -30.51 -6.11 37.41
C TYR A 176 -31.28 -5.48 36.27
N GLU A 177 -30.59 -4.72 35.42
CA GLU A 177 -31.18 -4.13 34.22
C GLU A 177 -30.45 -4.60 32.97
N ARG A 178 -31.22 -4.83 31.90
CA ARG A 178 -30.74 -5.14 30.56
C ARG A 178 -31.62 -4.45 29.53
N ALA A 179 -31.01 -3.83 28.53
CA ALA A 179 -31.71 -3.13 27.46
C ALA A 179 -31.60 -3.87 26.14
N TYR A 180 -32.68 -3.90 25.37
CA TYR A 180 -32.77 -4.54 24.06
C TYR A 180 -33.22 -3.50 23.04
N ARG A 181 -32.42 -3.24 22.01
CA ARG A 181 -32.87 -2.45 20.86
C ARG A 181 -33.64 -3.35 19.91
N ILE A 182 -34.84 -2.92 19.54
CA ILE A 182 -35.74 -3.60 18.63
C ILE A 182 -36.03 -2.64 17.48
N ASP A 183 -35.56 -2.98 16.28
CA ASP A 183 -35.81 -2.16 15.09
C ASP A 183 -37.27 -2.33 14.64
N LEU A 184 -37.90 -1.22 14.28
CA LEU A 184 -39.29 -1.19 13.83
C LEU A 184 -39.34 -1.30 12.31
N THR A 185 -40.28 -2.10 11.81
CA THR A 185 -40.49 -2.30 10.37
C THR A 185 -41.93 -2.04 10.01
N GLY A 186 -42.20 -1.53 8.81
CA GLY A 186 -43.55 -1.20 8.36
C GLY A 186 -43.91 0.25 8.65
N SER A 187 -45.20 0.53 8.85
CA SER A 187 -45.70 1.88 9.13
C SER A 187 -46.32 1.98 10.52
N ALA A 188 -46.14 3.14 11.16
CA ALA A 188 -46.78 3.44 12.42
C ALA A 188 -48.31 3.42 12.32
N PRO A 189 -49.02 3.16 13.43
CA PRO A 189 -48.48 2.83 14.75
C PRO A 189 -47.92 1.41 14.84
N TRP A 190 -46.90 1.22 15.68
CA TRP A 190 -46.36 -0.10 16.03
C TRP A 190 -46.79 -0.50 17.43
N ASP A 191 -47.10 -1.76 17.65
CA ASP A 191 -47.24 -2.32 18.99
C ASP A 191 -46.03 -3.19 19.32
N ILE A 192 -45.43 -2.96 20.47
CA ILE A 192 -44.34 -3.76 21.03
C ILE A 192 -44.88 -4.52 22.23
N ARG A 193 -44.68 -5.83 22.25
CA ARG A 193 -45.12 -6.72 23.32
C ARG A 193 -43.93 -7.43 23.93
N MET A 194 -43.76 -7.25 25.24
CA MET A 194 -42.86 -8.07 26.03
C MET A 194 -43.63 -9.24 26.65
N ARG A 195 -43.09 -10.45 26.50
CA ARG A 195 -43.63 -11.69 27.08
C ARG A 195 -42.58 -12.34 27.96
N ARG A 196 -43.03 -12.92 29.07
CA ARG A 196 -42.27 -13.91 29.81
C ARG A 196 -42.65 -15.29 29.24
N VAL A 197 -41.66 -16.10 28.91
CA VAL A 197 -41.83 -17.43 28.28
C VAL A 197 -41.64 -18.56 29.29
N SER A 198 -40.87 -18.34 30.36
CA SER A 198 -40.77 -19.29 31.47
C SER A 198 -41.96 -19.16 32.41
N GLU A 199 -42.43 -20.28 32.98
CA GLU A 199 -43.54 -20.28 33.95
C GLU A 199 -43.24 -19.40 35.16
N ASP A 200 -44.27 -18.75 35.72
CA ASP A 200 -44.16 -18.03 36.99
C ASP A 200 -44.03 -19.00 38.17
N THR A 201 -43.35 -18.58 39.23
CA THR A 201 -43.21 -19.38 40.45
C THR A 201 -43.92 -18.73 41.63
N GLU A 202 -44.61 -19.54 42.44
CA GLU A 202 -45.19 -19.11 43.72
C GLU A 202 -44.22 -19.33 44.90
N SER A 203 -43.03 -19.87 44.63
CA SER A 203 -42.05 -20.20 45.66
C SER A 203 -41.40 -18.94 46.21
N SER A 204 -41.57 -18.68 47.52
CA SER A 204 -40.85 -17.60 48.21
C SER A 204 -39.32 -17.81 48.25
N LYS A 205 -38.84 -18.98 47.81
CA LYS A 205 -37.42 -19.33 47.70
C LYS A 205 -36.81 -18.89 46.37
N ILE A 206 -37.61 -18.48 45.39
CA ILE A 206 -37.14 -18.06 44.07
C ILE A 206 -37.40 -16.56 43.92
N ARG A 207 -36.42 -15.84 43.37
CA ARG A 207 -36.59 -14.47 42.90
C ARG A 207 -36.36 -14.47 41.40
N ASP A 208 -37.40 -14.17 40.65
CA ASP A 208 -37.44 -14.24 39.20
C ASP A 208 -38.38 -13.18 38.60
N GLU A 209 -38.74 -12.16 39.39
CA GLU A 209 -39.65 -11.11 38.96
C GLU A 209 -39.05 -10.36 37.77
N VAL A 210 -39.77 -10.35 36.65
CA VAL A 210 -39.41 -9.60 35.45
C VAL A 210 -40.33 -8.40 35.29
N SER A 211 -39.76 -7.25 34.98
CA SER A 211 -40.52 -6.05 34.65
C SER A 211 -40.08 -5.43 33.34
N PHE A 212 -41.05 -4.94 32.58
CA PHE A 212 -40.85 -3.97 31.52
C PHE A 212 -40.74 -2.60 32.20
N SER A 213 -39.50 -2.17 32.44
CA SER A 213 -39.19 -0.95 33.22
C SER A 213 -39.44 0.31 32.41
N ALA A 214 -38.86 0.42 31.21
CA ALA A 214 -39.02 1.58 30.34
C ALA A 214 -38.80 1.20 28.89
N PHE A 215 -39.33 1.99 27.96
CA PHE A 215 -38.89 1.94 26.56
C PHE A 215 -38.43 3.31 26.10
N THR A 216 -37.41 3.36 25.26
CA THR A 216 -36.93 4.57 24.62
C THR A 216 -37.23 4.49 23.13
N ALA A 217 -38.08 5.39 22.65
CA ALA A 217 -38.27 5.59 21.22
C ALA A 217 -37.03 6.27 20.65
N ILE A 218 -36.46 5.68 19.61
CA ILE A 218 -35.23 6.12 18.96
C ILE A 218 -35.55 6.54 17.53
N ILE A 219 -35.30 7.82 17.23
CA ILE A 219 -35.23 8.32 15.86
C ILE A 219 -33.76 8.39 15.52
N ASP A 220 -33.31 7.57 14.58
CA ASP A 220 -31.93 7.62 14.14
C ASP A 220 -31.74 8.88 13.27
N ALA A 221 -30.71 9.66 13.56
CA ALA A 221 -30.28 10.70 12.63
C ALA A 221 -29.71 10.01 11.38
N LYS A 222 -30.42 10.14 10.26
CA LYS A 222 -30.09 9.52 8.97
C LYS A 222 -28.95 10.26 8.27
N LEU A 223 -27.80 10.33 8.93
CA LEU A 223 -26.58 10.87 8.37
C LEU A 223 -25.96 9.81 7.44
N ILE A 224 -25.93 10.14 6.16
CA ILE A 224 -25.07 9.45 5.19
C ILE A 224 -23.75 10.20 5.09
N TYR A 225 -22.67 9.48 4.77
CA TYR A 225 -21.33 10.05 4.58
C TYR A 225 -20.86 9.84 3.14
N PRO A 226 -21.45 10.54 2.14
CA PRO A 226 -21.18 10.28 0.73
C PRO A 226 -19.70 10.41 0.41
N ASP A 227 -19.19 9.46 -0.37
CA ASP A 227 -17.77 9.35 -0.77
C ASP A 227 -16.77 9.26 0.39
N THR A 228 -17.23 8.94 1.60
CA THR A 228 -16.37 8.64 2.75
C THR A 228 -16.65 7.21 3.19
N ALA A 229 -15.62 6.36 3.19
CA ALA A 229 -15.72 5.01 3.71
C ALA A 229 -15.67 5.03 5.24
N VAL A 230 -16.65 4.40 5.88
CA VAL A 230 -16.78 4.38 7.34
C VAL A 230 -17.05 2.96 7.85
N MET A 231 -16.56 2.68 9.06
CA MET A 231 -16.82 1.44 9.78
C MET A 231 -17.50 1.74 11.10
N GLY A 232 -18.71 1.20 11.29
CA GLY A 232 -19.43 1.22 12.56
C GLY A 232 -19.20 -0.08 13.32
N LEU A 233 -18.99 0.02 14.63
CA LEU A 233 -18.83 -1.13 15.53
C LEU A 233 -19.69 -0.96 16.79
N ALA A 234 -20.40 -2.02 17.15
CA ALA A 234 -21.09 -2.17 18.42
C ALA A 234 -20.58 -3.41 19.16
N ILE A 235 -20.18 -3.24 20.41
CA ILE A 235 -19.47 -4.26 21.20
C ILE A 235 -20.10 -4.34 22.60
N ASP A 236 -20.38 -5.56 23.07
CA ASP A 236 -20.83 -5.81 24.44
C ASP A 236 -19.69 -5.61 25.45
N ALA A 237 -19.84 -4.61 26.33
CA ALA A 237 -18.79 -4.15 27.25
C ALA A 237 -18.40 -5.19 28.33
N GLU A 238 -19.26 -6.17 28.63
CA GLU A 238 -18.94 -7.24 29.59
C GLU A 238 -17.74 -8.09 29.16
N LYS A 239 -17.49 -8.20 27.85
CA LYS A 239 -16.46 -9.10 27.31
C LYS A 239 -15.07 -8.47 27.25
N PHE A 240 -14.97 -7.14 27.29
CA PHE A 240 -13.71 -6.41 27.13
C PHE A 240 -13.19 -5.76 28.42
N GLY A 241 -13.90 -5.92 29.54
CA GLY A 241 -13.47 -5.40 30.84
C GLY A 241 -13.50 -3.87 30.92
N ASN A 242 -12.56 -3.26 31.64
CA ASN A 242 -12.53 -1.81 31.92
C ASN A 242 -11.83 -0.97 30.82
N ALA A 243 -11.35 -1.57 29.73
CA ALA A 243 -10.64 -0.85 28.66
C ALA A 243 -11.25 -1.18 27.29
N ILE A 244 -11.40 -0.17 26.44
CA ILE A 244 -11.82 -0.37 25.04
C ILE A 244 -10.60 -0.92 24.29
N PRO A 245 -10.70 -2.09 23.62
CA PRO A 245 -9.60 -2.68 22.87
C PRO A 245 -9.19 -1.78 21.70
N SER A 246 -7.95 -1.88 21.25
CA SER A 246 -7.54 -1.31 19.97
C SER A 246 -8.23 -2.07 18.83
N VAL A 247 -8.73 -1.32 17.85
CA VAL A 247 -9.42 -1.89 16.69
C VAL A 247 -8.65 -1.54 15.43
N SER A 248 -8.35 -2.54 14.60
CA SER A 248 -7.76 -2.37 13.28
C SER A 248 -8.51 -3.19 12.23
N PHE A 249 -8.37 -2.80 10.96
CA PHE A 249 -9.06 -3.41 9.83
C PHE A 249 -8.08 -3.70 8.71
N ASP A 250 -8.16 -4.91 8.15
CA ASP A 250 -7.47 -5.27 6.91
C ASP A 250 -8.39 -5.02 5.71
N ILE A 251 -8.03 -4.05 4.88
CA ILE A 251 -8.89 -3.56 3.80
C ILE A 251 -8.15 -3.51 2.46
N LYS A 252 -8.88 -3.82 1.40
CA LYS A 252 -8.56 -3.31 0.06
C LYS A 252 -9.08 -1.87 0.00
N GLY A 253 -8.14 -0.92 -0.07
CA GLY A 253 -8.39 0.52 -0.01
C GLY A 253 -9.16 1.11 -1.19
N ILE A 254 -8.87 2.38 -1.51
CA ILE A 254 -9.60 3.16 -2.52
C ILE A 254 -9.56 2.46 -3.89
N LYS A 255 -10.69 2.46 -4.60
CA LYS A 255 -10.75 2.10 -6.01
C LYS A 255 -10.34 3.31 -6.83
N VAL A 256 -9.41 3.11 -7.76
CA VAL A 256 -8.84 4.15 -8.59
C VAL A 256 -9.21 3.93 -10.05
N GLN A 257 -9.00 4.97 -10.87
CA GLN A 257 -9.12 4.83 -12.32
C GLN A 257 -7.93 4.02 -12.86
N VAL A 258 -8.22 2.84 -13.40
CA VAL A 258 -7.25 1.99 -14.09
C VAL A 258 -7.63 1.80 -15.56
N PRO A 259 -6.69 1.47 -16.46
CA PRO A 259 -6.99 1.20 -17.86
C PRO A 259 -8.10 0.17 -18.02
N SER A 260 -8.99 0.40 -18.98
CA SER A 260 -10.08 -0.53 -19.30
C SER A 260 -9.59 -1.95 -19.61
N ASN A 261 -8.39 -2.07 -20.20
CA ASN A 261 -7.74 -3.32 -20.57
C ASN A 261 -6.83 -3.94 -19.49
N TYR A 262 -6.71 -3.33 -18.31
CA TYR A 262 -5.89 -3.84 -17.21
C TYR A 262 -6.73 -4.65 -16.22
N ASP A 263 -6.30 -5.85 -15.87
CA ASP A 263 -6.87 -6.63 -14.77
C ASP A 263 -5.96 -6.50 -13.53
N PRO A 264 -6.41 -5.84 -12.44
CA PRO A 264 -5.57 -5.64 -11.26
C PRO A 264 -5.36 -6.90 -10.41
N GLU A 265 -6.17 -7.94 -10.58
CA GLU A 265 -6.00 -9.19 -9.83
C GLU A 265 -4.96 -10.08 -10.49
N THR A 266 -5.04 -10.24 -11.82
CA THR A 266 -4.05 -11.02 -12.58
C THR A 266 -2.82 -10.21 -12.98
N ARG A 267 -2.92 -8.87 -12.94
CA ARG A 267 -1.91 -7.88 -13.36
C ARG A 267 -1.60 -7.92 -14.86
N GLU A 268 -2.56 -8.39 -15.66
CA GLU A 268 -2.41 -8.52 -17.10
C GLU A 268 -3.01 -7.33 -17.85
N PHE A 269 -2.39 -6.97 -18.98
CA PHE A 269 -2.86 -5.92 -19.89
C PHE A 269 -3.30 -6.56 -21.22
N ALA A 270 -4.60 -6.49 -21.52
CA ALA A 270 -5.19 -7.15 -22.67
C ALA A 270 -5.18 -6.26 -23.93
N GLY A 271 -4.30 -6.55 -24.89
CA GLY A 271 -4.24 -5.81 -26.16
C GLY A 271 -3.83 -4.34 -26.00
N LEU A 272 -4.04 -3.54 -27.05
CA LEU A 272 -3.73 -2.11 -27.02
C LEU A 272 -4.79 -1.34 -26.24
N TRP A 273 -4.32 -0.48 -25.34
CA TRP A 273 -5.20 0.40 -24.58
C TRP A 273 -5.70 1.55 -25.44
N ASP A 274 -7.01 1.82 -25.39
CA ASP A 274 -7.67 2.91 -26.14
C ASP A 274 -7.70 4.25 -25.37
N GLY A 275 -7.11 4.27 -24.17
CA GLY A 275 -7.08 5.44 -23.30
C GLY A 275 -8.31 5.61 -22.40
N THR A 276 -9.24 4.65 -22.37
CA THR A 276 -10.43 4.66 -21.49
C THR A 276 -10.16 4.00 -20.14
N PHE A 277 -10.90 4.41 -19.10
CA PHE A 277 -10.67 3.92 -17.74
C PHE A 277 -11.88 3.13 -17.21
N LYS A 278 -11.61 2.25 -16.25
CA LYS A 278 -12.60 1.62 -15.37
C LYS A 278 -12.19 1.83 -13.90
N LEU A 279 -13.14 1.74 -12.99
CA LEU A 279 -12.88 1.87 -11.57
C LEU A 279 -12.53 0.49 -10.98
N ALA A 280 -11.37 0.34 -10.35
CA ALA A 280 -10.96 -0.90 -9.69
C ALA A 280 -9.96 -0.64 -8.56
N TRP A 281 -9.84 -1.58 -7.63
CA TRP A 281 -8.76 -1.55 -6.64
C TRP A 281 -7.47 -2.11 -7.23
N THR A 282 -6.34 -1.48 -6.96
CA THR A 282 -5.00 -1.95 -7.33
C THR A 282 -3.98 -1.43 -6.31
N ASP A 283 -2.88 -2.14 -6.15
CA ASP A 283 -1.69 -1.73 -5.41
C ASP A 283 -0.53 -1.34 -6.36
N ASN A 284 -0.81 -1.21 -7.67
CA ASN A 284 0.16 -0.74 -8.65
C ASN A 284 0.45 0.76 -8.41
N PRO A 285 1.69 1.14 -8.08
CA PRO A 285 2.03 2.52 -7.70
C PRO A 285 1.70 3.56 -8.77
N ALA A 286 1.78 3.21 -10.05
CA ALA A 286 1.51 4.16 -11.14
C ALA A 286 0.05 4.65 -11.11
N TRP A 287 -0.90 3.74 -10.94
CA TRP A 287 -2.33 4.10 -10.89
C TRP A 287 -2.72 4.79 -9.58
N CYS A 288 -2.09 4.42 -8.46
CA CYS A 288 -2.24 5.13 -7.20
C CYS A 288 -1.74 6.59 -7.28
N VAL A 289 -0.59 6.83 -7.93
CA VAL A 289 -0.07 8.19 -8.17
C VAL A 289 -0.95 8.96 -9.15
N TYR A 290 -1.37 8.32 -10.24
CA TYR A 290 -2.26 8.95 -11.22
C TYR A 290 -3.56 9.42 -10.58
N ASP A 291 -4.15 8.59 -9.72
CA ASP A 291 -5.37 8.93 -8.98
C ASP A 291 -5.16 10.08 -7.99
N MET A 292 -4.07 10.05 -7.20
CA MET A 292 -3.69 11.15 -6.30
C MET A 292 -3.56 12.49 -7.03
N MET A 293 -3.10 12.48 -8.29
CA MET A 293 -3.03 13.69 -9.10
C MET A 293 -4.38 14.15 -9.66
N ARG A 294 -5.22 13.21 -10.11
CA ARG A 294 -6.46 13.52 -10.83
C ARG A 294 -7.63 13.81 -9.91
N ASN A 295 -7.68 13.17 -8.75
CA ASN A 295 -8.78 13.31 -7.80
C ASN A 295 -8.75 14.70 -7.14
N ASP A 296 -9.90 15.38 -7.08
CA ASP A 296 -10.03 16.73 -6.52
C ASP A 296 -10.43 16.74 -5.04
N ARG A 297 -10.94 15.61 -4.52
CA ARG A 297 -11.45 15.49 -3.16
C ARG A 297 -10.33 15.31 -2.14
N TYR A 298 -9.45 14.36 -2.39
CA TYR A 298 -8.30 14.05 -1.53
C TYR A 298 -6.95 14.30 -2.22
N GLY A 299 -6.97 14.54 -3.52
CA GLY A 299 -5.78 14.72 -4.36
C GLY A 299 -5.59 16.16 -4.83
N LEU A 300 -5.00 16.29 -6.02
CA LEU A 300 -4.58 17.58 -6.60
C LEU A 300 -5.56 18.15 -7.64
N GLY A 301 -6.49 17.35 -8.16
CA GLY A 301 -7.46 17.77 -9.18
C GLY A 301 -6.84 18.23 -10.51
N LEU A 302 -5.62 17.80 -10.84
CA LEU A 302 -4.90 18.22 -12.05
C LEU A 302 -5.55 17.64 -13.30
N THR A 303 -5.70 18.43 -14.36
CA THR A 303 -6.28 17.96 -15.63
C THR A 303 -5.25 17.44 -16.63
N ALA A 304 -4.01 17.94 -16.55
CA ALA A 304 -2.93 17.61 -17.47
C ALA A 304 -1.91 16.70 -16.78
N VAL A 305 -2.18 15.39 -16.84
CA VAL A 305 -1.31 14.33 -16.34
C VAL A 305 -1.10 13.31 -17.45
N ASP A 306 0.15 12.98 -17.75
CA ASP A 306 0.51 12.06 -18.83
C ASP A 306 0.15 10.61 -18.47
N LYS A 307 -1.02 10.18 -18.92
CA LYS A 307 -1.53 8.83 -18.70
C LYS A 307 -0.77 7.76 -19.50
N TRP A 308 -0.06 8.14 -20.58
CA TRP A 308 0.65 7.19 -21.42
C TRP A 308 1.97 6.79 -20.77
N ALA A 309 2.72 7.77 -20.24
CA ALA A 309 3.90 7.49 -19.42
C ALA A 309 3.53 6.62 -18.19
N MET A 310 2.40 6.92 -17.54
CA MET A 310 1.90 6.10 -16.43
C MET A 310 1.56 4.66 -16.83
N TYR A 311 1.02 4.46 -18.04
CA TYR A 311 0.72 3.12 -18.54
C TYR A 311 1.98 2.27 -18.72
N GLU A 312 3.05 2.84 -19.30
CA GLU A 312 4.33 2.15 -19.45
C GLU A 312 4.97 1.81 -18.09
N ILE A 313 4.94 2.76 -17.16
CA ILE A 313 5.42 2.55 -15.78
C ILE A 313 4.62 1.44 -15.10
N ALA A 314 3.29 1.45 -15.25
CA ALA A 314 2.41 0.45 -14.65
C ALA A 314 2.74 -0.97 -15.14
N GLN A 315 3.01 -1.14 -16.44
CA GLN A 315 3.41 -2.43 -17.00
C GLN A 315 4.71 -2.93 -16.38
N TYR A 316 5.73 -2.08 -16.26
CA TYR A 316 6.99 -2.46 -15.63
C TYR A 316 6.85 -2.79 -14.13
N CYS A 317 5.96 -2.09 -13.41
CA CYS A 317 5.66 -2.39 -12.00
C CYS A 317 5.04 -3.76 -11.78
N ASP A 318 4.23 -4.24 -12.73
CA ASP A 318 3.49 -5.49 -12.63
C ASP A 318 4.25 -6.70 -13.18
N GLU A 319 5.41 -6.50 -13.81
CA GLU A 319 6.30 -7.60 -14.17
C GLU A 319 6.71 -8.42 -12.94
N LEU A 320 6.66 -9.75 -13.09
CA LEU A 320 7.06 -10.67 -12.02
C LEU A 320 8.58 -10.76 -11.91
N VAL A 321 9.08 -10.60 -10.68
CA VAL A 321 10.49 -10.73 -10.31
C VAL A 321 10.65 -11.68 -9.13
N PRO A 322 11.83 -12.29 -8.94
CA PRO A 322 12.07 -13.15 -7.78
C PRO A 322 11.84 -12.40 -6.46
N ASP A 323 11.14 -13.05 -5.53
CA ASP A 323 10.87 -12.53 -4.18
C ASP A 323 12.06 -12.71 -3.20
N GLY A 324 13.07 -13.49 -3.60
CA GLY A 324 14.23 -13.84 -2.77
C GLY A 324 14.05 -15.11 -1.91
N PHE A 325 12.85 -15.71 -1.92
CA PHE A 325 12.47 -16.90 -1.16
C PHE A 325 12.08 -18.09 -2.06
N GLY A 326 12.26 -17.95 -3.37
CA GLY A 326 11.98 -19.00 -4.37
C GLY A 326 10.64 -18.84 -5.10
N GLY A 327 9.87 -17.80 -4.76
CA GLY A 327 8.67 -17.39 -5.46
C GLY A 327 8.90 -16.20 -6.40
N MET A 328 7.79 -15.68 -6.92
CA MET A 328 7.74 -14.50 -7.77
C MET A 328 6.76 -13.51 -7.17
N GLU A 329 7.05 -12.22 -7.29
CA GLU A 329 6.15 -11.15 -6.91
C GLU A 329 6.18 -10.02 -7.94
N PRO A 330 5.16 -9.14 -7.99
CA PRO A 330 5.21 -7.94 -8.81
C PRO A 330 6.41 -7.07 -8.41
N ARG A 331 7.06 -6.46 -9.40
CA ARG A 331 8.27 -5.67 -9.22
C ARG A 331 8.11 -4.57 -8.17
N PHE A 332 7.02 -3.82 -8.26
CA PHE A 332 6.71 -2.72 -7.33
C PHE A 332 5.24 -2.75 -6.93
N ARG A 333 5.00 -2.68 -5.61
CA ARG A 333 3.68 -2.48 -5.01
C ARG A 333 3.71 -1.29 -4.05
N LEU A 334 2.55 -0.67 -3.87
CA LEU A 334 2.34 0.46 -2.97
C LEU A 334 1.10 0.25 -2.11
N ASN A 335 1.30 0.07 -0.82
CA ASN A 335 0.26 -0.04 0.19
C ASN A 335 0.51 1.01 1.28
N CYS A 336 -0.20 2.14 1.21
CA CYS A 336 0.02 3.26 2.13
C CYS A 336 -1.29 3.87 2.63
N VAL A 337 -1.19 4.59 3.74
CA VAL A 337 -2.27 5.39 4.32
C VAL A 337 -1.74 6.80 4.51
N LEU A 338 -2.45 7.80 3.98
CA LEU A 338 -2.13 9.20 4.12
C LEU A 338 -3.09 9.82 5.15
N GLN A 339 -2.58 10.11 6.35
CA GLN A 339 -3.39 10.62 7.47
C GLN A 339 -3.24 12.12 7.70
N THR A 340 -2.13 12.70 7.26
CA THR A 340 -1.77 14.10 7.48
C THR A 340 -1.69 14.85 6.17
N ARG A 341 -2.02 16.14 6.23
CA ARG A 341 -1.85 17.05 5.09
C ARG A 341 -0.37 17.36 4.91
N GLU A 342 0.12 17.18 3.68
CA GLU A 342 1.49 17.47 3.29
C GLU A 342 1.53 18.29 2.00
N ASP A 343 2.73 18.77 1.64
CA ASP A 343 2.95 19.47 0.38
C ASP A 343 2.72 18.55 -0.81
N ALA A 344 1.96 19.03 -1.79
CA ALA A 344 1.56 18.31 -2.98
C ALA A 344 2.74 17.67 -3.74
N TYR A 345 3.78 18.47 -3.97
CA TYR A 345 4.95 18.03 -4.73
C TYR A 345 5.75 16.99 -3.93
N HIS A 346 5.82 17.15 -2.60
CA HIS A 346 6.44 16.17 -1.73
C HIS A 346 5.69 14.83 -1.78
N VAL A 347 4.37 14.81 -1.58
CA VAL A 347 3.56 13.58 -1.59
C VAL A 347 3.69 12.84 -2.90
N VAL A 348 3.55 13.53 -4.03
CA VAL A 348 3.69 12.92 -5.36
C VAL A 348 5.07 12.29 -5.55
N ASN A 349 6.14 13.01 -5.20
CA ASN A 349 7.50 12.49 -5.36
C ASN A 349 7.76 11.30 -4.44
N THR A 350 7.25 11.32 -3.22
CA THR A 350 7.32 10.18 -2.31
C THR A 350 6.60 8.96 -2.89
N LEU A 351 5.38 9.12 -3.40
CA LEU A 351 4.61 8.02 -3.97
C LEU A 351 5.25 7.44 -5.24
N ILE A 352 5.70 8.28 -6.17
CA ILE A 352 6.32 7.81 -7.42
C ILE A 352 7.73 7.24 -7.19
N SER A 353 8.42 7.65 -6.13
CA SER A 353 9.75 7.09 -5.79
C SER A 353 9.71 5.59 -5.49
N VAL A 354 8.55 5.06 -5.08
CA VAL A 354 8.32 3.63 -4.80
C VAL A 354 8.65 2.76 -6.01
N CYS A 355 8.30 3.23 -7.21
CA CYS A 355 8.63 2.57 -8.47
C CYS A 355 9.85 3.22 -9.15
N ARG A 356 10.72 3.88 -8.39
CA ARG A 356 11.93 4.58 -8.88
C ARG A 356 11.62 5.61 -9.97
N GLY A 357 10.45 6.24 -9.88
CA GLY A 357 10.05 7.26 -10.83
C GLY A 357 10.39 8.67 -10.38
N LEU A 358 10.34 9.58 -11.36
CA LEU A 358 10.53 11.01 -11.21
C LEU A 358 9.32 11.71 -11.82
N CYS A 359 8.76 12.68 -11.10
CA CYS A 359 7.72 13.57 -11.62
C CYS A 359 8.36 14.90 -12.07
N PHE A 360 8.02 15.37 -13.27
CA PHE A 360 8.47 16.67 -13.77
C PHE A 360 7.43 17.33 -14.66
N TRP A 361 7.59 18.63 -14.87
CA TRP A 361 6.74 19.39 -15.80
C TRP A 361 7.36 19.37 -17.20
N GLY A 362 6.64 18.84 -18.19
CA GLY A 362 7.11 18.72 -19.57
C GLY A 362 5.98 18.93 -20.56
N SER A 363 6.23 19.69 -21.63
CA SER A 363 5.26 19.87 -22.74
C SER A 363 3.85 20.33 -22.32
N GLY A 364 3.74 21.11 -21.23
CA GLY A 364 2.47 21.63 -20.72
C GLY A 364 1.63 20.62 -19.92
N THR A 365 2.19 19.46 -19.58
CA THR A 365 1.58 18.43 -18.73
C THR A 365 2.55 17.99 -17.64
N VAL A 366 2.04 17.38 -16.58
CA VAL A 366 2.89 16.63 -15.65
C VAL A 366 3.22 15.29 -16.30
N THR A 367 4.51 15.00 -16.44
CA THR A 367 5.05 13.78 -17.05
C THR A 367 5.95 13.05 -16.05
N PHE A 368 6.23 11.78 -16.35
CA PHE A 368 6.98 10.89 -15.50
C PHE A 368 8.07 10.18 -16.28
N SER A 369 9.16 9.88 -15.57
CA SER A 369 10.17 8.94 -16.02
C SER A 369 10.40 7.90 -14.92
N GLN A 370 10.93 6.74 -15.29
CA GLN A 370 11.23 5.65 -14.38
C GLN A 370 12.63 5.09 -14.65
N ASP A 371 13.34 4.73 -13.59
CA ASP A 371 14.59 3.98 -13.69
C ASP A 371 14.33 2.50 -14.03
N LYS A 372 14.24 2.21 -15.33
CA LYS A 372 14.02 0.87 -15.91
C LYS A 372 15.01 0.60 -17.06
N PRO A 373 15.17 -0.66 -17.52
CA PRO A 373 15.84 -0.94 -18.79
C PRO A 373 15.17 -0.14 -19.91
N ASP A 374 15.98 0.57 -20.68
CA ASP A 374 15.53 1.38 -21.79
C ASP A 374 16.65 1.52 -22.83
N THR A 375 16.30 2.02 -24.01
CA THR A 375 17.26 2.28 -25.08
C THR A 375 17.62 3.75 -25.16
N PRO A 376 18.88 4.09 -25.48
CA PRO A 376 19.27 5.46 -25.78
C PRO A 376 18.41 6.09 -26.87
N THR A 377 18.07 7.36 -26.69
CA THR A 377 17.25 8.14 -27.63
C THR A 377 18.06 9.20 -28.37
N HIS A 378 19.21 9.57 -27.80
CA HIS A 378 20.10 10.58 -28.37
C HIS A 378 21.54 10.07 -28.39
N VAL A 379 22.28 10.55 -29.38
CA VAL A 379 23.69 10.23 -29.58
C VAL A 379 24.51 11.51 -29.43
N VAL A 380 25.59 11.45 -28.67
CA VAL A 380 26.42 12.59 -28.29
C VAL A 380 27.86 12.33 -28.71
N ALA A 381 28.44 13.28 -29.43
CA ALA A 381 29.84 13.29 -29.80
C ALA A 381 30.32 14.75 -29.85
N PRO A 382 31.64 15.02 -29.94
CA PRO A 382 32.13 16.39 -30.07
C PRO A 382 31.48 17.22 -31.21
N ALA A 383 30.89 16.55 -32.22
CA ALA A 383 30.22 17.19 -33.35
C ALA A 383 28.84 17.83 -33.04
N ASN A 384 28.21 17.53 -31.90
CA ASN A 384 26.98 18.18 -31.44
C ASN A 384 27.07 18.83 -30.06
N VAL A 385 28.31 18.96 -29.54
CA VAL A 385 28.63 19.67 -28.31
C VAL A 385 29.38 20.95 -28.66
N GLU A 386 29.04 22.07 -28.01
CA GLU A 386 29.72 23.34 -28.21
C GLU A 386 31.22 23.19 -27.91
N ASN A 387 32.06 23.48 -28.91
CA ASN A 387 33.51 23.26 -28.91
C ASN A 387 33.99 21.81 -28.65
N GLY A 388 33.07 20.84 -28.55
CA GLY A 388 33.38 19.50 -28.10
C GLY A 388 33.73 19.39 -26.62
N ASP A 389 33.34 20.37 -25.79
CA ASP A 389 33.70 20.45 -24.38
C ASP A 389 32.75 19.65 -23.48
N PHE A 390 33.24 18.54 -22.93
CA PHE A 390 32.56 17.76 -21.90
C PHE A 390 33.12 18.08 -20.51
N GLN A 391 32.24 18.24 -19.53
CA GLN A 391 32.63 18.39 -18.12
C GLN A 391 32.20 17.16 -17.33
N TYR A 392 33.17 16.41 -16.83
CA TYR A 392 32.92 15.24 -16.00
C TYR A 392 33.14 15.55 -14.52
N GLN A 393 32.23 15.06 -13.67
CA GLN A 393 32.33 15.19 -12.22
C GLN A 393 31.98 13.86 -11.54
N GLY A 394 32.93 13.32 -10.79
CA GLY A 394 32.72 12.15 -9.94
C GLY A 394 31.99 12.49 -8.64
N THR A 395 31.14 11.58 -8.17
CA THR A 395 30.48 11.68 -6.86
C THR A 395 31.49 11.44 -5.73
N GLY A 396 31.29 12.09 -4.58
CA GLY A 396 32.19 11.96 -3.43
C GLY A 396 32.19 10.56 -2.79
N LEU A 397 33.32 10.19 -2.19
CA LEU A 397 33.49 8.89 -1.51
C LEU A 397 32.47 8.67 -0.37
N SER A 398 32.03 9.74 0.28
CA SER A 398 31.01 9.66 1.35
C SER A 398 29.66 9.12 0.85
N ALA A 399 29.38 9.22 -0.46
CA ALA A 399 28.19 8.67 -1.09
C ALA A 399 28.36 7.19 -1.49
N ARG A 400 29.39 6.50 -1.01
CA ARG A 400 29.59 5.05 -1.21
C ARG A 400 29.18 4.30 0.04
N HIS A 401 27.88 4.11 0.23
CA HIS A 401 27.39 3.26 1.31
C HIS A 401 27.73 1.80 1.00
N THR A 402 27.90 1.04 2.07
CA THR A 402 28.24 -0.39 2.02
C THR A 402 27.20 -1.25 2.73
N ALA A 403 26.26 -0.62 3.43
CA ALA A 403 25.06 -1.24 3.96
C ALA A 403 23.87 -0.27 3.90
N VAL A 404 22.66 -0.80 3.70
CA VAL A 404 21.41 -0.04 3.77
C VAL A 404 20.46 -0.76 4.73
N LEU A 405 19.91 -0.02 5.68
CA LEU A 405 18.87 -0.48 6.59
C LEU A 405 17.51 -0.01 6.08
N VAL A 406 16.77 -0.91 5.45
CA VAL A 406 15.49 -0.60 4.79
C VAL A 406 14.33 -0.92 5.73
N THR A 407 13.64 0.11 6.21
CA THR A 407 12.40 -0.05 6.99
C THR A 407 11.21 -0.29 6.06
N TRP A 408 10.45 -1.35 6.30
CA TRP A 408 9.23 -1.74 5.57
C TRP A 408 8.15 -2.21 6.57
N ASN A 409 6.89 -2.31 6.15
CA ASN A 409 5.79 -2.72 7.03
C ASN A 409 5.51 -4.21 6.85
N ASP A 410 5.68 -5.02 7.90
CA ASP A 410 5.59 -6.48 7.81
C ASP A 410 4.16 -7.01 8.02
N PRO A 411 3.48 -7.52 6.98
CA PRO A 411 2.12 -8.06 7.13
C PRO A 411 2.04 -9.26 8.08
N GLU A 412 3.13 -10.04 8.24
CA GLU A 412 3.16 -11.20 9.13
C GLU A 412 3.25 -10.79 10.62
N ASP A 413 3.72 -9.58 10.92
CA ASP A 413 3.74 -8.98 12.26
C ASP A 413 2.77 -7.80 12.40
N GLY A 414 1.61 -7.89 11.72
CA GLY A 414 0.52 -6.91 11.85
C GLY A 414 0.88 -5.53 11.29
N TYR A 415 1.64 -5.49 10.20
CA TYR A 415 2.13 -4.30 9.51
C TYR A 415 3.05 -3.40 10.36
N LYS A 416 3.71 -3.95 11.38
CA LYS A 416 4.70 -3.19 12.15
C LYS A 416 5.92 -2.84 11.30
N PRO A 417 6.55 -1.67 11.52
CA PRO A 417 7.80 -1.33 10.87
C PRO A 417 8.93 -2.28 11.27
N THR A 418 9.51 -2.95 10.29
CA THR A 418 10.60 -3.92 10.41
C THR A 418 11.76 -3.49 9.51
N VAL A 419 13.00 -3.78 9.92
CA VAL A 419 14.21 -3.40 9.17
C VAL A 419 14.78 -4.62 8.44
N GLU A 420 14.93 -4.50 7.12
CA GLU A 420 15.71 -5.40 6.29
C GLU A 420 17.11 -4.80 6.07
N VAL A 421 18.15 -5.56 6.40
CA VAL A 421 19.54 -5.11 6.25
C VAL A 421 20.12 -5.67 4.95
N VAL A 422 20.59 -4.78 4.08
CA VAL A 422 21.21 -5.15 2.80
C VAL A 422 22.66 -4.70 2.81
N GLU A 423 23.58 -5.61 2.52
CA GLU A 423 25.02 -5.35 2.58
C GLU A 423 25.69 -5.54 1.21
N HIS A 424 26.70 -4.73 0.92
CA HIS A 424 27.54 -4.83 -0.27
C HIS A 424 28.95 -5.31 0.10
N ALA A 425 29.18 -6.63 0.06
CA ALA A 425 30.40 -7.27 0.56
C ALA A 425 31.70 -6.71 -0.04
N GLU A 426 31.75 -6.50 -1.36
CA GLU A 426 32.94 -5.95 -2.05
C GLU A 426 33.21 -4.50 -1.63
N GLY A 427 32.13 -3.72 -1.47
CA GLY A 427 32.21 -2.34 -0.98
C GLY A 427 32.70 -2.30 0.47
N MET A 428 32.19 -3.18 1.33
CA MET A 428 32.65 -3.29 2.72
C MET A 428 34.14 -3.64 2.81
N ALA A 429 34.62 -4.56 1.96
CA ALA A 429 36.03 -4.93 1.92
C ALA A 429 36.93 -3.76 1.50
N ARG A 430 36.43 -2.86 0.63
CA ARG A 430 37.20 -1.73 0.09
C ARG A 430 37.10 -0.46 0.93
N TYR A 431 35.92 -0.13 1.43
CA TYR A 431 35.60 1.15 2.08
C TYR A 431 35.28 1.03 3.57
N GLY A 432 35.13 -0.19 4.09
CA GLY A 432 34.67 -0.45 5.45
C GLY A 432 33.15 -0.34 5.59
N TRP A 433 32.69 -0.37 6.84
CA TRP A 433 31.26 -0.25 7.18
C TRP A 433 30.80 1.22 7.08
N ASN A 434 29.87 1.49 6.18
CA ASN A 434 29.27 2.80 5.94
C ASN A 434 27.76 2.63 5.69
N PRO A 435 26.92 2.65 6.74
CA PRO A 435 25.49 2.39 6.64
C PRO A 435 24.68 3.64 6.31
N THR A 436 23.51 3.44 5.70
CA THR A 436 22.45 4.47 5.59
C THR A 436 21.08 3.89 5.90
N ASP A 437 20.21 4.69 6.51
CA ASP A 437 18.85 4.31 6.87
C ASP A 437 17.86 4.81 5.82
N VAL A 438 16.97 3.94 5.34
CA VAL A 438 15.97 4.26 4.32
C VAL A 438 14.62 3.69 4.70
N VAL A 439 13.55 4.48 4.51
CA VAL A 439 12.18 4.01 4.65
C VAL A 439 11.65 3.67 3.27
N ALA A 440 11.33 2.39 3.04
CA ALA A 440 10.62 1.97 1.83
C ALA A 440 9.13 2.30 1.99
N PHE A 441 8.76 3.51 1.58
CA PHE A 441 7.40 4.04 1.75
C PHE A 441 6.34 3.09 1.18
N GLY A 442 5.35 2.74 2.01
CA GLY A 442 4.24 1.87 1.62
C GLY A 442 4.64 0.45 1.16
N CYS A 443 5.87 0.01 1.46
CA CYS A 443 6.35 -1.31 1.13
C CYS A 443 5.85 -2.34 2.14
N THR A 444 5.16 -3.37 1.66
CA THR A 444 4.65 -4.50 2.46
C THR A 444 5.25 -5.84 2.05
N SER A 445 6.33 -5.82 1.27
CA SER A 445 7.08 -7.00 0.87
C SER A 445 8.53 -6.90 1.31
N ARG A 446 9.00 -7.94 1.97
CA ARG A 446 10.42 -8.08 2.32
C ARG A 446 11.32 -8.14 1.07
N GLY A 447 10.87 -8.81 0.01
CA GLY A 447 11.59 -8.91 -1.26
C GLY A 447 11.76 -7.55 -1.94
N GLN A 448 10.69 -6.74 -1.98
CA GLN A 448 10.75 -5.37 -2.48
C GLN A 448 11.68 -4.49 -1.61
N ALA A 449 11.60 -4.59 -0.28
CA ALA A 449 12.50 -3.86 0.62
C ALA A 449 13.98 -4.20 0.38
N TYR A 450 14.29 -5.49 0.21
CA TYR A 450 15.64 -5.94 -0.14
C TYR A 450 16.11 -5.38 -1.50
N ARG A 451 15.25 -5.40 -2.53
CA ARG A 451 15.55 -4.81 -3.85
C ARG A 451 15.76 -3.30 -3.79
N VAL A 452 15.10 -2.57 -2.89
CA VAL A 452 15.34 -1.14 -2.66
C VAL A 452 16.75 -0.92 -2.12
N GLY A 453 17.13 -1.61 -1.04
CA GLY A 453 18.47 -1.45 -0.45
C GLY A 453 19.59 -1.83 -1.42
N LYS A 454 19.38 -2.90 -2.19
CA LYS A 454 20.35 -3.34 -3.20
C LYS A 454 20.46 -2.38 -4.38
N TRP A 455 19.34 -1.81 -4.83
CA TRP A 455 19.36 -0.79 -5.88
C TRP A 455 20.14 0.45 -5.47
N ILE A 456 19.99 0.90 -4.22
CA ILE A 456 20.76 2.04 -3.69
C ILE A 456 22.26 1.71 -3.70
N LEU A 457 22.66 0.59 -3.10
CA LEU A 457 24.06 0.18 -3.04
C LEU A 457 24.66 0.01 -4.43
N ASP A 458 23.96 -0.66 -5.35
CA ASP A 458 24.48 -0.94 -6.68
C ASP A 458 24.58 0.34 -7.53
N THR A 459 23.58 1.23 -7.44
CA THR A 459 23.60 2.55 -8.10
C THR A 459 24.76 3.40 -7.59
N GLU A 460 24.95 3.50 -6.28
CA GLU A 460 26.04 4.28 -5.69
C GLU A 460 27.42 3.78 -6.09
N GLN A 461 27.58 2.47 -6.32
CA GLN A 461 28.87 1.87 -6.68
C GLN A 461 29.17 1.91 -8.18
N SER A 462 28.14 1.90 -9.04
CA SER A 462 28.28 1.80 -10.50
C SER A 462 28.02 3.11 -11.26
N GLU A 463 27.10 3.96 -10.80
CA GLU A 463 26.70 5.20 -11.47
C GLU A 463 27.41 6.39 -10.82
N THR A 464 28.72 6.51 -11.10
CA THR A 464 29.64 7.28 -10.25
C THR A 464 30.01 8.65 -10.78
N GLU A 465 29.70 8.92 -12.04
CA GLU A 465 30.11 10.12 -12.74
C GLU A 465 28.91 10.84 -13.35
N THR A 466 28.99 12.16 -13.38
CA THR A 466 28.06 13.02 -14.10
C THR A 466 28.79 13.68 -15.24
N VAL A 467 28.10 13.91 -16.35
CA VAL A 467 28.58 14.67 -17.50
C VAL A 467 27.68 15.88 -17.71
N SER A 468 28.29 17.02 -17.96
CA SER A 468 27.60 18.25 -18.35
C SER A 468 28.21 18.84 -19.61
N PHE A 469 27.37 19.30 -20.53
CA PHE A 469 27.79 19.88 -21.81
C PHE A 469 26.71 20.80 -22.37
N VAL A 470 27.10 21.67 -23.30
CA VAL A 470 26.16 22.53 -24.04
C VAL A 470 25.96 21.96 -25.44
N ALA A 471 24.72 21.69 -25.81
CA ALA A 471 24.36 21.14 -27.12
C ALA A 471 23.41 22.05 -27.90
N GLY A 472 23.28 21.77 -29.20
CA GLY A 472 22.39 22.50 -30.11
C GLY A 472 20.95 21.96 -30.12
N LEU A 473 20.22 22.29 -31.19
CA LEU A 473 18.82 21.89 -31.42
C LEU A 473 18.56 20.38 -31.39
N ASP A 474 19.58 19.54 -31.53
CA ASP A 474 19.48 18.09 -31.43
C ASP A 474 18.98 17.62 -30.05
N PHE A 475 19.06 18.49 -29.02
CA PHE A 475 18.62 18.20 -27.65
C PHE A 475 17.40 19.02 -27.23
N ALA A 476 16.75 19.73 -28.14
CA ALA A 476 15.58 20.54 -27.82
C ALA A 476 14.42 19.72 -27.22
N ASP A 477 14.32 18.43 -27.59
CA ASP A 477 13.33 17.48 -27.10
C ASP A 477 13.87 16.46 -26.08
N ALA A 478 15.12 16.59 -25.63
CA ALA A 478 15.64 15.76 -24.57
C ALA A 478 14.94 16.07 -23.24
N GLN A 479 14.45 15.04 -22.56
CA GLN A 479 13.72 15.15 -21.29
C GLN A 479 14.47 14.45 -20.16
N PRO A 480 14.27 14.88 -18.89
CA PRO A 480 14.75 14.13 -17.73
C PRO A 480 14.35 12.66 -17.82
N GLY A 481 15.34 11.78 -17.63
CA GLY A 481 15.18 10.34 -17.72
C GLY A 481 15.49 9.73 -19.09
N ASN A 482 15.60 10.51 -20.17
CA ASN A 482 16.09 9.98 -21.44
C ASN A 482 17.53 9.47 -21.30
N LEU A 483 17.81 8.37 -21.99
CA LEU A 483 19.15 7.81 -22.10
C LEU A 483 19.88 8.38 -23.32
N ILE A 484 21.16 8.68 -23.16
CA ILE A 484 22.04 9.24 -24.19
C ILE A 484 23.34 8.43 -24.27
N GLU A 485 23.84 8.21 -25.48
CA GLU A 485 25.14 7.59 -25.73
C GLU A 485 26.20 8.66 -25.94
N VAL A 486 27.23 8.68 -25.10
CA VAL A 486 28.33 9.64 -25.18
C VAL A 486 29.58 8.95 -25.73
N ALA A 487 29.96 9.33 -26.94
CA ALA A 487 31.19 8.93 -27.60
C ALA A 487 32.21 10.08 -27.56
N ASP A 488 32.79 10.32 -26.37
CA ASP A 488 33.87 11.29 -26.19
C ASP A 488 35.24 10.61 -26.47
N PRO A 489 35.98 11.05 -27.52
CA PRO A 489 37.30 10.52 -27.82
C PRO A 489 38.33 10.73 -26.71
N ALA A 490 38.19 11.75 -25.85
CA ALA A 490 39.09 12.00 -24.74
C ALA A 490 39.00 10.92 -23.66
N VAL A 491 37.83 10.30 -23.51
CA VAL A 491 37.58 9.18 -22.58
C VAL A 491 37.80 7.84 -23.27
N ALA A 492 37.29 7.69 -24.50
CA ALA A 492 37.36 6.42 -25.24
C ALA A 492 38.78 6.11 -25.77
N GLY A 493 39.63 7.13 -25.97
CA GLY A 493 40.94 7.00 -26.60
C GLY A 493 40.89 6.86 -28.13
N VAL A 494 39.68 6.88 -28.71
CA VAL A 494 39.43 6.76 -30.15
C VAL A 494 38.19 7.54 -30.54
N ARG A 495 38.17 8.08 -31.76
CA ARG A 495 37.00 8.78 -32.29
C ARG A 495 36.02 7.79 -32.91
N MET A 496 34.87 7.63 -32.26
CA MET A 496 33.80 6.73 -32.69
C MET A 496 32.45 7.42 -32.88
N GLY A 497 32.43 8.74 -33.09
CA GLY A 497 31.18 9.48 -33.32
C GLY A 497 31.39 10.79 -34.09
N GLY A 498 30.32 11.25 -34.73
CA GLY A 498 30.36 12.44 -35.58
C GLY A 498 29.05 12.73 -36.30
N ARG A 499 29.14 13.45 -37.42
CA ARG A 499 28.01 13.70 -38.33
C ARG A 499 28.23 13.04 -39.69
N LEU A 500 27.15 12.62 -40.34
CA LEU A 500 27.23 12.04 -41.69
C LEU A 500 27.44 13.12 -42.75
N LYS A 501 28.30 12.86 -43.73
CA LYS A 501 28.38 13.65 -44.97
C LYS A 501 27.21 13.31 -45.89
N SER A 502 26.97 12.02 -46.11
CA SER A 502 25.90 11.49 -46.94
C SER A 502 25.54 10.07 -46.53
N ALA A 503 24.36 9.61 -46.91
CA ALA A 503 23.91 8.24 -46.64
C ALA A 503 23.07 7.70 -47.79
N SER A 504 23.09 6.37 -47.91
CA SER A 504 22.13 5.55 -48.63
C SER A 504 21.50 4.57 -47.65
N VAL A 505 20.62 3.68 -48.11
CA VAL A 505 20.07 2.65 -47.23
C VAL A 505 21.09 1.60 -46.81
N SER A 506 22.14 1.33 -47.60
CA SER A 506 23.09 0.23 -47.33
C SER A 506 24.51 0.70 -47.01
N GLN A 507 24.76 2.01 -47.09
CA GLN A 507 26.09 2.59 -46.90
C GLN A 507 25.96 4.01 -46.37
N VAL A 508 26.82 4.38 -45.43
CA VAL A 508 26.93 5.75 -44.92
C VAL A 508 28.35 6.29 -45.10
N VAL A 509 28.48 7.60 -45.31
CA VAL A 509 29.76 8.30 -45.43
C VAL A 509 29.94 9.24 -44.25
N LEU A 510 30.98 9.01 -43.48
CA LEU A 510 31.33 9.71 -42.25
C LEU A 510 32.01 11.06 -42.53
N ASP A 511 31.98 11.95 -41.53
CA ASP A 511 32.69 13.23 -41.55
C ASP A 511 34.21 13.08 -41.51
N ALA A 512 34.71 12.06 -40.81
CA ALA A 512 36.12 11.69 -40.76
C ALA A 512 36.27 10.16 -40.73
N PRO A 513 37.40 9.61 -41.23
CA PRO A 513 37.63 8.17 -41.21
C PRO A 513 37.76 7.62 -39.79
N ILE A 514 37.43 6.34 -39.64
CA ILE A 514 37.68 5.52 -38.44
C ILE A 514 38.53 4.30 -38.82
N ILE A 515 39.13 3.65 -37.83
CA ILE A 515 39.89 2.43 -38.01
C ILE A 515 38.99 1.24 -37.65
N ILE A 516 38.84 0.29 -38.57
CA ILE A 516 38.21 -1.00 -38.35
C ILE A 516 39.33 -2.01 -38.03
N ASP A 517 39.40 -2.43 -36.78
CA ASP A 517 40.37 -3.42 -36.31
C ASP A 517 39.95 -4.85 -36.67
N GLU A 518 40.94 -5.70 -36.94
CA GLU A 518 40.72 -7.12 -37.20
C GLU A 518 40.24 -7.85 -35.95
N GLY A 519 39.19 -8.66 -36.08
CA GLY A 519 38.66 -9.48 -34.98
C GLY A 519 37.57 -8.80 -34.13
N GLU A 520 37.34 -7.51 -34.32
CA GLU A 520 36.31 -6.75 -33.61
C GLU A 520 35.00 -6.66 -34.41
N GLY A 521 33.87 -6.72 -33.72
CA GLY A 521 32.54 -6.50 -34.30
C GLY A 521 32.10 -5.06 -34.13
N TYR A 522 31.60 -4.43 -35.20
CA TYR A 522 31.20 -3.02 -35.21
C TYR A 522 29.69 -2.85 -35.48
N VAL A 523 29.06 -1.93 -34.77
CA VAL A 523 27.66 -1.54 -34.94
C VAL A 523 27.58 -0.02 -35.05
N LEU A 524 26.90 0.46 -36.10
CA LEU A 524 26.59 1.87 -36.31
C LEU A 524 25.23 2.18 -35.68
N THR A 525 25.21 3.12 -34.75
CA THR A 525 24.00 3.78 -34.25
C THR A 525 23.83 5.10 -35.01
N VAL A 526 22.71 5.30 -35.71
CA VAL A 526 22.45 6.50 -36.52
C VAL A 526 21.08 7.10 -36.24
N VAL A 527 21.01 8.44 -36.21
CA VAL A 527 19.75 9.17 -36.05
C VAL A 527 19.00 9.24 -37.39
N LEU A 528 17.75 8.79 -37.40
CA LEU A 528 16.86 8.77 -38.56
C LEU A 528 16.04 10.06 -38.69
N PRO A 529 15.42 10.33 -39.87
CA PRO A 529 14.62 11.54 -40.10
C PRO A 529 13.43 11.74 -39.16
N ASP A 530 12.90 10.66 -38.57
CA ASP A 530 11.82 10.65 -37.58
C ASP A 530 12.32 10.81 -36.13
N LYS A 531 13.62 11.10 -35.97
CA LYS A 531 14.35 11.24 -34.69
C LYS A 531 14.57 9.95 -33.91
N THR A 532 14.15 8.80 -34.43
CA THR A 532 14.54 7.51 -33.83
C THR A 532 16.01 7.22 -34.09
N VAL A 533 16.63 6.41 -33.23
CA VAL A 533 17.95 5.83 -33.49
C VAL A 533 17.79 4.44 -34.07
N PHE A 534 18.73 4.04 -34.92
CA PHE A 534 18.75 2.71 -35.51
C PHE A 534 20.16 2.13 -35.51
N ASP A 535 20.26 0.87 -35.11
CA ASP A 535 21.50 0.12 -35.05
C ASP A 535 21.65 -0.76 -36.28
N ALA A 536 22.78 -0.62 -36.98
CA ALA A 536 23.12 -1.42 -38.14
C ALA A 536 24.53 -1.99 -38.02
N ARG A 537 24.68 -3.29 -38.21
CA ARG A 537 26.00 -3.95 -38.16
C ARG A 537 26.85 -3.53 -39.36
N VAL A 538 28.11 -3.19 -39.08
CA VAL A 538 29.11 -2.78 -40.07
C VAL A 538 29.88 -4.01 -40.58
N VAL A 539 30.12 -4.08 -41.89
CA VAL A 539 30.75 -5.24 -42.56
C VAL A 539 32.03 -4.92 -43.34
N ASN A 540 32.59 -3.73 -43.14
CA ASN A 540 33.86 -3.34 -43.76
C ASN A 540 35.00 -4.31 -43.40
N ALA A 541 35.92 -4.50 -44.35
CA ALA A 541 37.19 -5.16 -44.07
C ALA A 541 38.06 -4.29 -43.14
N PRO A 542 39.00 -4.90 -42.38
CA PRO A 542 39.91 -4.13 -41.53
C PRO A 542 40.69 -3.06 -42.29
N GLY A 543 40.84 -1.89 -41.69
CA GLY A 543 41.51 -0.73 -42.29
C GLY A 543 40.88 0.60 -41.93
N GLU A 544 41.51 1.68 -42.37
CA GLU A 544 40.98 3.04 -42.24
C GLU A 544 39.92 3.30 -43.34
N THR A 545 38.72 3.72 -42.94
CA THR A 545 37.63 4.03 -43.87
C THR A 545 36.76 5.16 -43.34
N ASP A 546 36.26 6.01 -44.24
CA ASP A 546 35.19 6.98 -43.97
C ASP A 546 33.84 6.53 -44.53
N THR A 547 33.78 5.34 -45.12
CA THR A 547 32.59 4.79 -45.75
C THR A 547 32.26 3.46 -45.10
N LEU A 548 31.11 3.38 -44.43
CA LEU A 548 30.66 2.17 -43.74
C LEU A 548 29.63 1.44 -44.57
N ASP A 549 29.91 0.17 -44.85
CA ASP A 549 29.00 -0.77 -45.50
C ASP A 549 28.20 -1.51 -44.43
N LEU A 550 26.88 -1.57 -44.60
CA LEU A 550 25.95 -2.12 -43.61
C LEU A 550 25.48 -3.51 -44.03
N SER A 551 25.33 -4.43 -43.06
CA SER A 551 24.79 -5.76 -43.34
C SER A 551 23.31 -5.74 -43.69
N GLU A 552 22.58 -4.80 -43.10
CA GLU A 552 21.13 -4.63 -43.26
C GLU A 552 20.82 -3.22 -43.73
N PRO A 553 19.84 -3.05 -44.64
CA PRO A 553 19.45 -1.72 -45.09
C PRO A 553 18.75 -0.94 -43.98
N LEU A 554 19.12 0.32 -43.81
CA LEU A 554 18.44 1.27 -42.94
C LEU A 554 16.96 1.41 -43.37
N PRO A 555 16.02 1.53 -42.43
CA PRO A 555 14.59 1.65 -42.73
C PRO A 555 14.25 2.97 -43.44
N GLN A 556 15.07 4.00 -43.22
CA GLN A 556 14.97 5.30 -43.89
C GLN A 556 16.39 5.82 -44.15
N ILE A 557 16.56 6.64 -45.20
CA ILE A 557 17.84 7.28 -45.47
C ILE A 557 18.05 8.40 -44.45
N PRO A 558 19.12 8.37 -43.62
CA PRO A 558 19.45 9.45 -42.71
C PRO A 558 19.65 10.78 -43.45
N LYS A 559 19.32 11.90 -42.79
CA LYS A 559 19.60 13.23 -43.34
C LYS A 559 21.10 13.48 -43.37
N SER A 560 21.56 14.28 -44.33
CA SER A 560 22.93 14.82 -44.27
C SER A 560 23.11 15.60 -42.97
N GLY A 561 24.23 15.41 -42.29
CA GLY A 561 24.49 15.98 -40.97
C GLY A 561 23.85 15.22 -39.80
N ALA A 562 23.15 14.09 -40.02
CA ALA A 562 22.64 13.24 -38.95
C ALA A 562 23.78 12.75 -38.06
N MET A 563 23.51 12.67 -36.76
CA MET A 563 24.45 12.15 -35.78
C MET A 563 24.63 10.65 -35.94
N TRP A 564 25.86 10.20 -35.72
CA TRP A 564 26.21 8.80 -35.68
C TRP A 564 27.22 8.52 -34.57
N VAL A 565 27.16 7.30 -34.04
CA VAL A 565 28.19 6.68 -33.20
C VAL A 565 28.41 5.25 -33.68
N VAL A 566 29.63 4.76 -33.57
CA VAL A 566 29.98 3.37 -33.82
C VAL A 566 30.41 2.73 -32.51
N SER A 567 29.78 1.64 -32.13
CA SER A 567 30.27 0.77 -31.06
C SER A 567 31.08 -0.38 -31.66
N ALA A 568 32.07 -0.84 -30.90
CA ALA A 568 32.89 -1.99 -31.22
C ALA A 568 32.94 -2.95 -30.03
N THR A 569 33.23 -4.22 -30.26
CA THR A 569 33.34 -5.24 -29.19
C THR A 569 34.39 -4.92 -28.13
N ASN A 570 35.38 -4.08 -28.44
CA ASN A 570 36.41 -3.60 -27.53
C ASN A 570 36.23 -2.14 -27.08
N VAL A 571 35.25 -1.41 -27.60
CA VAL A 571 34.94 -0.03 -27.19
C VAL A 571 33.47 0.33 -27.50
N GLU A 572 32.67 0.49 -26.46
CA GLU A 572 31.28 0.93 -26.50
C GLU A 572 31.14 2.37 -25.98
N PRO A 573 30.19 3.16 -26.51
CA PRO A 573 29.87 4.47 -25.95
C PRO A 573 29.35 4.33 -24.52
N ARG A 574 29.65 5.34 -23.69
CA ARG A 574 29.13 5.38 -22.31
C ARG A 574 27.70 5.88 -22.33
N VAL A 575 26.82 5.21 -21.58
CA VAL A 575 25.42 5.60 -21.47
C VAL A 575 25.23 6.52 -20.27
N PHE A 576 24.49 7.60 -20.46
CA PHE A 576 24.11 8.52 -19.40
C PHE A 576 22.60 8.75 -19.41
N ARG A 577 22.02 9.00 -18.24
CA ARG A 577 20.62 9.40 -18.08
C ARG A 577 20.54 10.90 -17.83
N VAL A 578 19.77 11.61 -18.65
CA VAL A 578 19.54 13.04 -18.51
C VAL A 578 18.87 13.34 -17.18
N LEU A 579 19.49 14.23 -16.39
CA LEU A 579 18.92 14.76 -15.15
C LEU A 579 18.18 16.07 -15.40
N SER A 580 18.74 16.90 -16.29
CA SER A 580 18.15 18.20 -16.63
C SER A 580 18.54 18.61 -18.05
N ASN A 581 17.61 19.33 -18.68
CA ASN A 581 17.81 20.02 -19.94
C ASN A 581 17.30 21.45 -19.77
N ARG A 582 18.19 22.43 -19.94
CA ARG A 582 17.86 23.85 -19.78
C ARG A 582 18.28 24.62 -21.02
N GLU A 583 17.36 25.35 -21.63
CA GLU A 583 17.70 26.33 -22.65
C GLU A 583 18.37 27.55 -21.98
N ALA A 584 19.67 27.70 -22.21
CA ALA A 584 20.50 28.75 -21.61
C ALA A 584 20.57 30.01 -22.48
N ASP A 585 20.54 29.83 -23.81
CA ASP A 585 20.49 30.87 -24.83
C ASP A 585 19.76 30.30 -26.06
N LEU A 586 19.41 31.15 -27.04
CA LEU A 586 18.69 30.75 -28.24
C LEU A 586 19.40 29.57 -28.93
N HIS A 587 18.72 28.43 -29.00
CA HIS A 587 19.22 27.17 -29.57
C HIS A 587 20.41 26.52 -28.84
N LYS A 588 20.68 26.91 -27.58
CA LYS A 588 21.71 26.33 -26.73
C LYS A 588 21.10 25.67 -25.51
N TYR A 589 21.34 24.38 -25.36
CA TYR A 589 20.78 23.54 -24.32
C TYR A 589 21.89 23.03 -23.40
N GLU A 590 21.86 23.46 -22.14
CA GLU A 590 22.71 22.92 -21.07
C GLU A 590 22.12 21.58 -20.61
N ILE A 591 22.86 20.50 -20.88
CA ILE A 591 22.50 19.14 -20.50
C ILE A 591 23.37 18.73 -19.31
N SER A 592 22.73 18.16 -18.29
CA SER A 592 23.41 17.45 -17.22
C SER A 592 22.84 16.05 -17.12
N ALA A 593 23.71 15.04 -17.09
CA ALA A 593 23.35 13.64 -17.09
C ALA A 593 24.25 12.84 -16.13
N ILE A 594 23.72 11.74 -15.59
CA ILE A 594 24.45 10.81 -14.72
C ILE A 594 24.74 9.52 -15.46
N GLU A 595 25.91 8.92 -15.22
CA GLU A 595 26.29 7.63 -15.76
C GLU A 595 25.20 6.58 -15.46
N ARG A 596 24.98 5.70 -16.43
CA ARG A 596 23.93 4.69 -16.37
C ARG A 596 24.52 3.31 -16.62
N ASP A 597 24.36 2.40 -15.65
CA ASP A 597 24.73 0.99 -15.82
C ASP A 597 23.49 0.11 -15.99
N ASP A 598 23.19 -0.28 -17.22
CA ASP A 598 22.02 -1.11 -17.53
C ASP A 598 22.07 -2.51 -16.94
N THR A 599 23.26 -3.00 -16.59
CA THR A 599 23.40 -4.32 -15.96
C THR A 599 22.97 -4.32 -14.48
N LYS A 600 22.76 -3.13 -13.89
CA LYS A 600 22.31 -2.98 -12.50
C LYS A 600 21.00 -3.69 -12.20
N PHE A 601 20.04 -3.70 -13.13
CA PHE A 601 18.73 -4.32 -12.86
C PHE A 601 18.84 -5.83 -12.69
N ALA A 602 19.59 -6.48 -13.57
CA ALA A 602 19.88 -7.91 -13.45
C ALA A 602 20.69 -8.23 -12.19
N ARG A 603 21.64 -7.35 -11.80
CA ARG A 603 22.32 -7.47 -10.52
C ARG A 603 21.33 -7.39 -9.38
N VAL A 604 20.50 -6.34 -9.31
CA VAL A 604 19.53 -6.08 -8.23
C VAL A 604 18.52 -7.22 -8.10
N GLU A 605 17.92 -7.66 -9.19
CA GLU A 605 16.76 -8.56 -9.18
C GLU A 605 17.14 -10.04 -9.24
N GLN A 606 18.21 -10.37 -9.96
CA GLN A 606 18.58 -11.75 -10.27
C GLN A 606 19.93 -12.16 -9.68
N ASN A 607 20.69 -11.23 -9.08
CA ASN A 607 22.07 -11.45 -8.63
C ASN A 607 23.02 -11.85 -9.78
N ILE A 608 22.69 -11.51 -11.03
CA ILE A 608 23.53 -11.83 -12.19
C ILE A 608 24.54 -10.71 -12.39
N LYS A 609 25.82 -11.06 -12.36
CA LYS A 609 26.92 -10.14 -12.65
C LYS A 609 27.37 -10.34 -14.09
N PHE A 610 27.50 -9.23 -14.81
CA PHE A 610 28.09 -9.18 -16.14
C PHE A 610 29.46 -8.51 -16.06
N ASP A 611 30.33 -8.83 -17.01
CA ASP A 611 31.59 -8.11 -17.15
C ASP A 611 31.29 -6.64 -17.54
N PRO A 612 32.09 -5.67 -17.04
CA PRO A 612 31.93 -4.28 -17.42
C PRO A 612 32.07 -4.11 -18.93
N LYS A 613 31.21 -3.29 -19.53
CA LYS A 613 31.33 -2.91 -20.93
C LYS A 613 32.67 -2.19 -21.15
N PRO A 614 33.43 -2.54 -22.20
CA PRO A 614 34.68 -1.87 -22.48
C PRO A 614 34.37 -0.47 -23.05
N THR A 615 34.69 0.59 -22.32
CA THR A 615 34.33 1.97 -22.71
C THR A 615 35.53 2.82 -23.13
N SER A 616 36.74 2.25 -23.04
CA SER A 616 37.98 2.95 -23.36
C SER A 616 39.05 1.99 -23.87
N LEU A 617 39.76 2.41 -24.92
CA LEU A 617 40.99 1.79 -25.40
C LEU A 617 42.23 2.35 -24.69
N ILE A 618 42.07 3.34 -23.83
CA ILE A 618 43.16 3.89 -23.03
C ILE A 618 43.59 2.82 -22.03
N PRO A 619 44.88 2.42 -22.00
CA PRO A 619 45.32 1.36 -21.11
C PRO A 619 45.05 1.69 -19.63
N SER A 620 44.19 0.91 -18.99
CA SER A 620 43.94 0.97 -17.55
C SER A 620 44.76 -0.10 -16.83
N GLY A 621 45.75 0.29 -16.03
CA GLY A 621 46.60 -0.65 -15.28
C GLY A 621 47.95 -0.06 -14.86
N PRO A 622 48.77 -0.80 -14.11
CA PRO A 622 50.12 -0.37 -13.77
C PRO A 622 50.92 -0.17 -15.07
N ILE A 623 51.30 1.09 -15.33
CA ILE A 623 52.13 1.45 -16.49
C ILE A 623 53.39 0.57 -16.44
N PRO A 624 53.66 -0.25 -17.46
CA PRO A 624 54.85 -1.08 -17.47
C PRO A 624 56.08 -0.20 -17.29
N LYS A 625 57.01 -0.63 -16.42
CA LYS A 625 58.24 0.12 -16.14
C LYS A 625 58.93 0.46 -17.47
N PRO A 626 59.39 1.70 -17.70
CA PRO A 626 60.15 2.03 -18.90
C PRO A 626 61.39 1.12 -19.01
N THR A 627 61.53 0.42 -20.13
CA THR A 627 62.61 -0.58 -20.30
C THR A 627 63.91 0.00 -20.86
N ALA A 628 63.89 1.22 -21.41
CA ALA A 628 65.09 1.93 -21.88
C ALA A 628 64.77 3.41 -22.19
N PRO A 629 64.93 4.36 -21.26
CA PRO A 629 64.82 5.78 -21.60
C PRO A 629 65.98 6.16 -22.53
N ALA A 630 65.66 6.59 -23.76
CA ALA A 630 66.64 7.24 -24.64
C ALA A 630 66.79 8.70 -24.22
N ILE A 631 68.04 9.15 -24.05
CA ILE A 631 68.38 10.55 -23.77
C ILE A 631 68.85 11.13 -25.10
N ASP A 632 68.03 11.98 -25.71
CA ASP A 632 68.45 12.78 -26.85
C ASP A 632 68.91 14.15 -26.36
N GLU A 633 70.21 14.39 -26.44
CA GLU A 633 70.84 15.68 -26.13
C GLU A 633 70.85 16.52 -27.42
N TYR A 634 69.97 17.52 -27.49
CA TYR A 634 69.96 18.50 -28.58
C TYR A 634 71.05 19.55 -28.32
N LEU A 635 72.14 19.49 -29.09
CA LEU A 635 73.20 20.52 -29.13
C LEU A 635 72.80 21.73 -29.97
#